data_AF-A0A2G0QFC9-F1
#
_entry.id   AF-A0A2G0QFC9-F1
#
_cell.length_a   1.000
_cell.length_b   1.000
_cell.length_c   1.000
_cell.angle_alpha   90.00
_cell.angle_beta   90.00
_cell.angle_gamma   90.00
#
_symmetry.space_group_name_H-M   'P 1'
#
loop_
_entity.id
_entity.type
_entity.pdbx_description
1 polymer ?
#
loop_
_entity_poly.entity_id
_entity_poly.type
_entity_poly.pdbx_seq_one_letter_code
_entity_poly.pdbx_strand_id
1 'polypeptide(L)' 'MKINLTDTQKEALELTHDTTRDGRISDSIKAVLLASEGWIA' A
#
# COMPACT_ATOMS: atom_id res chain seq x y z
N MET A 1 -11.42 4.70 -8.18
CA MET A 1 -11.02 3.33 -8.60
C MET A 1 -11.13 2.46 -7.35
N LYS A 2 -11.95 1.39 -7.34
CA LYS A 2 -12.03 0.51 -6.17
C LYS A 2 -10.89 -0.50 -6.24
N ILE A 3 -9.86 -0.31 -5.42
CA ILE A 3 -8.77 -1.28 -5.27
C ILE A 3 -9.18 -2.23 -4.16
N ASN A 4 -9.71 -3.40 -4.56
CA ASN A 4 -9.99 -4.49 -3.63
C ASN A 4 -8.68 -5.22 -3.33
N LEU A 5 -7.95 -4.76 -2.31
CA LEU A 5 -6.81 -5.52 -1.77
C LEU A 5 -7.34 -6.55 -0.78
N THR A 6 -6.90 -7.79 -0.96
CA THR A 6 -7.07 -8.83 0.07
C THR A 6 -6.08 -8.60 1.20
N ASP A 7 -6.39 -9.07 2.41
CA ASP A 7 -5.49 -9.00 3.57
C ASP A 7 -4.07 -9.47 3.26
N THR A 8 -3.93 -10.56 2.50
CA THR A 8 -2.64 -11.09 2.09
C THR A 8 -1.85 -10.13 1.19
N GLN A 9 -2.53 -9.35 0.35
CA GLN A 9 -1.87 -8.34 -0.48
C GLN A 9 -1.47 -7.10 0.34
N LYS A 10 -2.26 -6.73 1.36
CA LYS A 10 -1.87 -5.67 2.31
C LYS A 10 -0.63 -6.06 3.09
N GLU A 11 -0.60 -7.28 3.63
CA GLU A 11 0.54 -7.79 4.40
C GLU A 11 1.82 -7.87 3.55
N ALA A 12 1.72 -8.31 2.30
CA ALA A 12 2.85 -8.31 1.36
C ALA A 12 3.34 -6.89 1.03
N LEU A 13 2.42 -5.93 0.90
CA LEU A 13 2.75 -4.52 0.66
C LEU A 13 3.43 -3.90 1.89
N GLU A 14 2.95 -4.15 3.10
CA GLU A 14 3.56 -3.68 4.34
C GLU A 14 4.97 -4.26 4.55
N LEU A 15 5.16 -5.55 4.27
CA LEU A 15 6.48 -6.19 4.31
C LEU A 15 7.44 -5.57 3.29
N THR A 16 6.94 -5.26 2.09
CA THR A 16 7.75 -4.59 1.04
C THR A 16 8.07 -3.15 1.43
N HIS A 17 7.15 -2.44 2.09
CA HIS A 17 7.37 -1.10 2.61
C HIS A 17 8.47 -1.07 3.67
N ASP A 18 8.46 -2.00 4.63
CA ASP A 18 9.47 -2.08 5.70
C ASP A 18 10.87 -2.42 5.17
N THR A 19 10.94 -3.26 4.13
CA THR A 19 12.20 -3.72 3.54
C THR A 19 12.75 -2.81 2.43
N THR A 20 11.94 -1.89 1.89
CA THR A 20 12.35 -1.03 0.76
C THR A 20 12.97 0.27 1.23
N ARG A 21 14.22 0.51 0.82
CA ARG A 21 14.94 1.78 1.08
C ARG A 21 14.62 2.90 0.09
N ASP A 22 13.90 2.58 -0.98
CA ASP A 22 13.45 3.56 -1.96
C ASP A 22 12.16 4.25 -1.47
N GLY A 23 12.29 5.53 -1.09
CA GLY A 23 11.17 6.30 -0.55
C GLY A 23 9.98 6.42 -1.50
N ARG A 24 10.18 6.33 -2.82
CA ARG A 24 9.06 6.43 -3.78
C ARG A 24 8.23 5.16 -3.81
N ILE A 25 8.85 3.99 -3.68
CA ILE A 25 8.14 2.71 -3.60
C ILE A 25 7.34 2.67 -2.29
N SER A 26 7.94 3.10 -1.17
CA SER A 26 7.26 3.22 0.12
C SER A 26 6.03 4.15 0.04
N ASP A 27 6.17 5.34 -0.57
CA ASP A 27 5.05 6.28 -0.75
C ASP A 27 3.96 5.71 -1.66
N SER A 28 4.33 5.03 -2.74
CA SER A 28 3.39 4.37 -3.66
C SER A 28 2.58 3.28 -2.96
N ILE A 29 3.26 2.44 -2.16
CA ILE A 29 2.61 1.39 -1.35
C ILE A 29 1.63 2.01 -0.36
N LYS A 30 2.04 3.10 0.30
CA LYS A 30 1.20 3.82 1.26
C LYS A 30 -0.05 4.41 0.61
N ALA A 31 0.09 5.02 -0.57
CA ALA A 31 -1.03 5.55 -1.34
C ALA A 31 -2.01 4.45 -1.78
N VAL A 32 -1.49 3.27 -2.15
CA VAL A 32 -2.29 2.10 -2.52
C VAL A 32 -3.06 1.52 -1.33
N LEU A 33 -2.42 1.44 -0.15
CA LEU A 33 -3.09 1.04 1.09
C LEU A 33 -4.22 2.00 1.44
N LEU A 34 -3.93 3.31 1.43
CA LEU A 34 -4.88 4.38 1.76
C LEU A 34 -6.10 4.37 0.81
N ALA A 35 -5.86 4.23 -0.49
CA ALA A 35 -6.90 4.15 -1.50
C ALA A 35 -7.77 2.89 -1.36
N SER A 36 -7.21 1.79 -0.85
CA SER A 36 -7.96 0.58 -0.53
C SER A 36 -8.90 0.74 0.66
N GLU A 37 -8.46 1.51 1.65
CA GLU A 37 -9.25 1.81 2.86
C GLU A 37 -10.34 2.86 2.62
N GLY A 38 -10.47 3.36 1.39
CA GLY A 38 -11.49 4.36 1.03
C GLY A 38 -11.17 5.76 1.54
N TRP A 39 -9.94 5.98 2.01
CA TRP A 39 -9.43 7.30 2.34
C TRP A 39 -9.10 8.02 1.03
N ILE A 40 -10.12 8.67 0.49
CA ILE A 40 -9.96 9.60 -0.62
C ILE A 40 -9.45 10.91 -0.02
N ALA A 41 -8.24 11.31 -0.41
CA ALA A 41 -7.73 12.67 -0.24
C ALA A 41 -8.35 13.61 -1.27
#